data_AF-A0A0F2PYC8-F1
#
_entry.id   AF-A0A0F2PYC8-F1
#
_cell.length_a   1.000
_cell.length_b   1.000
_cell.length_c   1.000
_cell.angle_alpha   90.00
_cell.angle_beta   90.00
_cell.angle_gamma   90.00
#
_symmetry.space_group_name_H-M   'P 1'
#
loop_
_entity.id
_entity.type
_entity.pdbx_description
1 polymer ?
#
loop_
_entity_poly.entity_id
_entity_poly.type
_entity_poly.pdbx_seq_one_letter_code
_entity_poly.pdbx_strand_id
1 'polypeptide(L)'
;MKNVKEPIKKPWIWMVMIVILVLGVPWYFPESAVYPIIFGFPLWAFVSVIMTVVLSWYLSYLCKHEWNIVEDEEERQNGEVQ
;
A
#
# COMPACT_ATOMS: atom_id res chain seq x y z
N MET A 1 -22.04 -19.24 11.99
CA MET A 1 -20.60 -18.92 11.98
C MET A 1 -20.45 -17.57 11.28
N LYS A 2 -20.33 -16.48 12.03
CA LYS A 2 -20.25 -15.12 11.46
C LYS A 2 -18.93 -15.02 10.68
N ASN A 3 -19.05 -14.85 9.36
CA ASN A 3 -17.91 -14.56 8.50
C ASN A 3 -17.48 -13.12 8.79
N VAL A 4 -16.63 -12.94 9.80
CA VAL A 4 -15.86 -11.70 9.93
C VAL A 4 -15.07 -11.61 8.63
N LYS A 5 -15.47 -10.66 7.77
CA LYS A 5 -14.77 -10.35 6.53
C LYS A 5 -13.51 -9.60 6.94
N GLU A 6 -12.54 -10.35 7.43
CA GLU A 6 -11.22 -9.80 7.74
C GLU A 6 -10.71 -9.10 6.47
N PRO A 7 -10.27 -7.84 6.56
CA PRO A 7 -9.82 -7.06 5.41
C PRO A 7 -8.63 -7.70 4.68
N ILE A 8 -7.90 -8.61 5.36
CA ILE A 8 -6.92 -9.54 4.79
C ILE A 8 -7.49 -10.41 3.64
N LYS A 9 -8.81 -10.67 3.62
CA LYS A 9 -9.48 -11.46 2.58
C LYS A 9 -9.78 -10.69 1.30
N LYS A 10 -9.46 -9.39 1.21
CA LYS A 10 -9.55 -8.63 -0.04
C LYS A 10 -8.22 -8.73 -0.79
N PRO A 11 -8.05 -9.69 -1.73
CA PRO A 11 -6.78 -9.89 -2.44
C PRO A 11 -6.36 -8.67 -3.27
N TRP A 12 -7.31 -7.77 -3.57
CA TRP A 12 -7.06 -6.51 -4.26
C TRP A 12 -6.05 -5.62 -3.51
N ILE A 13 -6.13 -5.56 -2.18
CA ILE A 13 -5.22 -4.72 -1.35
C ILE A 13 -3.77 -5.17 -1.52
N TRP A 14 -3.57 -6.50 -1.53
CA TRP A 14 -2.27 -7.12 -1.74
C TRP A 14 -1.75 -6.91 -3.17
N MET A 15 -2.64 -6.98 -4.17
CA MET A 15 -2.27 -6.70 -5.56
C MET A 15 -1.73 -5.27 -5.70
N VAL A 16 -2.44 -4.27 -5.17
CA VAL A 16 -1.98 -2.86 -5.20
C VAL A 16 -0.67 -2.69 -4.43
N MET A 17 -0.52 -3.32 -3.27
CA MET A 17 0.71 -3.27 -2.48
C MET A 17 1.91 -3.85 -3.24
N ILE A 18 1.75 -5.03 -3.85
CA ILE A 18 2.78 -5.66 -4.69
C ILE A 18 3.12 -4.76 -5.87
N VAL A 19 2.12 -4.17 -6.53
CA VAL A 19 2.35 -3.26 -7.65
C VAL A 19 3.15 -2.03 -7.21
N ILE A 20 2.86 -1.41 -6.06
CA ILE A 20 3.64 -0.27 -5.57
C ILE A 20 5.09 -0.67 -5.25
N LEU A 21 5.31 -1.83 -4.64
CA LEU A 21 6.66 -2.35 -4.36
C LEU A 21 7.43 -2.67 -5.66
N VAL A 22 6.76 -3.33 -6.59
CA VAL A 22 7.23 -3.62 -7.96
C VAL A 22 7.08 -2.39 -8.86
N LEU A 23 6.86 -1.18 -8.34
CA LEU A 23 7.11 0.06 -9.08
C LEU A 23 8.22 0.87 -8.43
N GLY A 24 8.38 0.73 -7.10
CA GLY A 24 9.46 1.35 -6.34
C GLY A 24 10.85 0.76 -6.54
N VAL A 25 10.97 -0.52 -6.90
CA VAL A 25 12.29 -1.20 -7.06
C VAL A 25 12.79 -1.07 -8.49
N PRO A 26 13.89 -0.37 -8.81
CA PRO A 26 14.25 -0.07 -10.20
C PRO A 26 14.82 -1.23 -11.04
N TRP A 27 14.51 -2.49 -10.76
CA TRP A 27 14.97 -3.67 -11.52
C TRP A 27 14.54 -3.72 -13.00
N TYR A 28 13.52 -2.95 -13.40
CA TYR A 28 13.06 -2.82 -14.79
C TYR A 28 13.80 -1.73 -15.57
N PHE A 29 14.59 -0.89 -14.90
CA PHE A 29 15.36 0.14 -15.59
C PHE A 29 16.60 -0.49 -16.24
N PRO A 30 16.81 -0.34 -17.56
CA PRO A 30 18.03 -0.80 -18.22
C PRO A 30 19.24 -0.03 -17.68
N GLU A 31 20.43 -0.62 -17.71
CA GLU A 31 21.69 0.01 -17.26
C GLU A 31 21.96 1.37 -17.95
N SER A 32 21.37 1.61 -19.13
CA SER A 32 21.42 2.88 -19.83
C SER A 32 20.67 4.04 -19.13
N ALA A 33 19.78 3.73 -18.18
CA ALA A 33 19.07 4.72 -17.37
C ALA A 33 19.80 5.11 -16.08
N VAL A 34 21.00 4.58 -15.87
CA VAL A 34 21.94 5.06 -14.84
C VAL A 34 22.51 6.44 -15.22
N TYR A 35 22.58 6.75 -16.52
CA TYR A 35 23.17 7.98 -17.07
C TYR A 35 22.36 9.27 -16.89
N PRO A 36 21.02 9.30 -16.97
CA PRO A 36 20.26 10.51 -16.65
C PRO A 36 20.32 10.79 -15.13
N ILE A 37 21.34 11.55 -14.77
CA ILE A 37 21.53 12.12 -13.44
C ILE A 37 20.75 13.44 -13.41
N ILE A 38 19.65 13.49 -12.65
CA ILE A 38 18.94 14.74 -12.35
C ILE A 38 19.44 15.22 -10.99
N PHE A 39 19.92 16.46 -10.90
CA PHE A 39 20.38 17.07 -9.65
C PHE A 39 21.50 16.32 -8.90
N GLY A 40 22.27 15.47 -9.58
CA GLY A 40 23.31 14.63 -8.95
C GLY A 40 22.82 13.25 -8.49
N PHE A 41 21.54 12.92 -8.67
CA PHE A 41 20.97 11.62 -8.35
C PHE A 41 20.43 10.90 -9.59
N PRO A 42 20.56 9.56 -9.65
CA PRO A 42 19.95 8.77 -10.73
C PRO A 42 18.43 8.90 -10.69
N LEU A 43 17.81 9.02 -11.87
CA LEU A 43 16.35 9.13 -12.03
C LEU A 43 15.57 8.07 -11.24
N TRP A 44 16.08 6.84 -11.19
CA TRP A 44 15.45 5.77 -10.43
C TRP A 44 15.27 6.10 -8.96
N ALA A 45 16.16 6.90 -8.37
CA ALA A 45 16.16 7.12 -6.92
C ALA A 45 15.01 8.06 -6.56
N PHE A 46 14.76 9.03 -7.44
CA PHE A 46 13.61 9.92 -7.32
C PHE A 46 12.29 9.15 -7.45
N VAL A 47 12.21 8.21 -8.40
CA VAL A 47 11.04 7.33 -8.56
C VAL A 47 10.84 6.47 -7.31
N SER A 48 11.88 5.86 -6.76
CA SER A 48 11.80 5.08 -5.53
C SER A 48 11.31 5.91 -4.35
N VAL A 49 11.81 7.15 -4.19
CA VAL A 49 11.35 8.07 -3.13
C VAL A 49 9.88 8.44 -3.29
N ILE A 50 9.43 8.72 -4.52
CA ILE A 50 7.99 8.97 -4.76
C ILE A 50 7.18 7.73 -4.39
N MET A 51 7.64 6.54 -4.76
CA MET A 51 6.94 5.29 -4.47
C MET A 51 6.89 4.98 -2.97
N THR A 52 7.89 5.36 -2.17
CA THR A 52 7.81 5.21 -0.70
C THR A 52 6.79 6.16 -0.08
N VAL A 53 6.67 7.38 -0.59
CA VAL A 53 5.62 8.33 -0.16
C VAL A 53 4.24 7.79 -0.52
N VAL A 54 4.06 7.29 -1.75
CA VAL A 54 2.81 6.65 -2.20
C VAL A 54 2.47 5.43 -1.35
N LEU A 55 3.45 4.58 -1.04
CA LEU A 55 3.28 3.42 -0.17
C LEU A 55 2.83 3.86 1.23
N SER A 56 3.49 4.87 1.80
CA SER A 56 3.16 5.39 3.14
C SER A 56 1.74 5.97 3.19
N TRP A 57 1.35 6.71 2.14
CA TRP A 57 -0.01 7.22 2.00
C TRP A 57 -1.01 6.07 1.87
N TYR A 58 -0.72 5.07 1.03
CA TYR A 58 -1.58 3.92 0.81
C TYR A 58 -1.81 3.13 2.10
N LEU A 59 -0.75 2.87 2.87
CA LEU A 59 -0.85 2.21 4.18
C LEU A 59 -1.68 3.04 5.17
N SER A 60 -1.46 4.36 5.21
CA SER A 60 -2.24 5.25 6.08
C SER A 60 -3.73 5.25 5.71
N TYR A 61 -4.04 5.26 4.41
CA TYR A 61 -5.40 5.13 3.90
C TYR A 61 -6.01 3.77 4.27
N LEU A 62 -5.23 2.69 4.11
CA LEU A 62 -5.65 1.34 4.41
C LEU A 62 -5.98 1.17 5.89
N CYS A 63 -5.11 1.65 6.78
CA CYS A 63 -5.37 1.66 8.21
C CYS A 63 -6.64 2.46 8.51
N LYS A 64 -6.85 3.64 7.94
CA LYS A 64 -8.08 4.42 8.21
C LYS A 64 -9.35 3.80 7.65
N HIS A 65 -9.31 3.19 6.47
CA HIS A 65 -10.52 2.70 5.82
C HIS A 65 -10.86 1.28 6.24
N GLU A 66 -9.90 0.35 6.15
CA GLU A 66 -10.17 -1.06 6.45
C GLU A 66 -10.13 -1.36 7.95
N TRP A 67 -9.26 -0.72 8.75
CA TRP A 67 -9.26 -0.96 10.20
C TRP A 67 -10.46 -0.31 10.90
N ASN A 68 -10.77 0.96 10.57
CA ASN A 68 -11.89 1.67 11.19
C ASN A 68 -13.25 1.04 10.84
N ILE A 69 -13.43 0.57 9.59
CA ILE A 69 -14.67 -0.13 9.20
C ILE A 69 -14.83 -1.45 9.97
N VAL A 70 -13.74 -2.18 10.23
CA VAL A 70 -13.78 -3.43 11.01
C VAL A 70 -14.14 -3.16 12.46
N GLU A 71 -13.52 -2.16 13.09
CA GLU A 71 -13.77 -1.81 14.48
C GLU A 71 -15.23 -1.33 14.66
N ASP A 72 -15.74 -0.47 13.77
CA ASP A 72 -17.14 -0.02 13.77
C ASP A 72 -18.15 -1.19 13.61
N GLU A 73 -17.85 -2.17 12.76
CA GLU A 73 -18.69 -3.37 12.58
C GLU A 73 -18.61 -4.33 13.77
N GLU A 74 -17.43 -4.50 14.37
CA GLU A 74 -17.22 -5.35 15.55
C GLU A 74 -17.89 -4.75 16.79
N GLU A 75 -17.81 -3.44 17.01
CA GLU A 75 -18.47 -2.74 18.10
C GLU A 75 -20.00 -2.80 17.98
N ARG A 76 -20.56 -2.59 16.78
CA ARG A 76 -22.01 -2.77 16.55
C ARG A 76 -22.46 -4.20 16.83
N GLN A 77 -21.71 -5.19 16.39
CA GLN A 77 -22.05 -6.58 16.65
C GLN A 77 -21.95 -6.96 18.12
N ASN A 78 -21.05 -6.36 18.90
CA ASN A 78 -20.96 -6.59 20.34
C ASN A 78 -22.05 -5.83 21.13
N GLY A 79 -22.51 -4.68 20.63
CA GLY A 79 -23.58 -3.90 21.25
C GLY A 79 -24.99 -4.45 21.01
N GLU A 80 -25.24 -5.12 19.89
CA GLU A 80 -26.54 -5.75 19.56
C GLU A 80 -26.75 -7.13 20.22
N VAL A 81 -25.70 -7.71 20.82
CA VAL A 81 -25.74 -9.04 21.47
C VAL A 81 -25.87 -8.93 22.99
N GLN A 82 -25.98 -7.70 23.54
CA GLN A 82 -26.29 -7.44 24.96
C GLN A 82 -27.76 -7.13 25.19
#